data_AF-A0A968X235-F1
#
_entry.id   AF-A0A968X235-F1
#
_cell.length_a   1.000
_cell.length_b   1.000
_cell.length_c   1.000
_cell.angle_alpha   90.00
_cell.angle_beta   90.00
_cell.angle_gamma   90.00
#
_symmetry.space_group_name_H-M   'P 1'
#
loop_
_entity.id
_entity.type
_entity.pdbx_description
1 polymer ?
#
loop_
_entity_poly.entity_id
_entity_poly.type
_entity_poly.pdbx_seq_one_letter_code
_entity_poly.pdbx_strand_id
1 'polypeptide(L)' 'MSTEPRSRPWNEALDPPLAWLERANRLGIGPQGYGGDTTSLGIHIITYPCHITSLPVAVTIECHAHRHKEATL' A
#
# COMPACT_ATOMS: atom_id res chain seq x y z
N MET A 1 10.06 -16.03 22.58
CA MET A 1 9.97 -15.58 21.18
C MET A 1 8.84 -14.58 21.10
N SER A 2 9.18 -13.29 21.08
CA SER A 2 8.21 -12.18 21.11
C SER A 2 7.48 -12.10 19.77
N THR A 3 6.19 -12.42 19.74
CA THR A 3 5.29 -12.31 18.59
C THR A 3 4.58 -10.96 18.56
N GLU A 4 5.29 -9.88 18.85
CA GLU A 4 4.72 -8.54 18.90
C GLU A 4 5.18 -7.75 17.67
N PRO A 5 4.29 -7.15 16.86
CA PRO A 5 4.71 -6.15 15.87
C PRO A 5 4.98 -4.84 16.63
N ARG A 6 5.97 -4.82 17.53
CA ARG A 6 6.30 -3.66 18.35
C ARG A 6 7.35 -2.79 17.67
N SER A 7 6.91 -2.05 16.67
CA SER A 7 7.32 -0.66 16.43
C SER A 7 6.46 -0.08 15.32
N ARG A 8 5.72 0.99 15.64
CA ARG A 8 5.20 1.87 14.59
C ARG A 8 6.41 2.38 13.80
N PRO A 9 6.47 2.13 12.49
CA PRO A 9 7.70 2.31 11.75
C PRO A 9 7.89 3.80 11.40
N TRP A 10 9.13 4.22 11.12
CA TRP A 10 9.59 5.62 10.89
C TRP A 10 8.88 6.40 9.74
N ASN A 11 7.89 5.78 9.11
CA ASN A 11 7.18 6.16 7.89
C ASN A 11 5.80 6.78 8.13
N GLU A 12 5.26 6.78 9.35
CA GLU A 12 4.02 7.53 9.66
C GLU A 12 4.18 9.05 9.48
N ALA A 13 5.40 9.58 9.64
CA ALA A 13 5.70 11.00 9.47
C ALA A 13 6.20 11.37 8.06
N LEU A 14 6.68 10.40 7.27
CA LEU A 14 7.36 10.64 5.99
C LEU A 14 6.45 10.56 4.77
N ASP A 15 5.32 9.84 4.84
CA ASP A 15 4.17 10.01 3.93
C ASP A 15 3.02 9.09 4.42
N PRO A 16 1.93 9.63 4.99
CA PRO A 16 0.81 8.80 5.46
C PRO A 16 0.14 8.06 4.29
N PRO A 17 -0.54 6.91 4.52
CA PRO A 17 -1.21 6.15 3.46
C PRO A 17 -2.13 6.99 2.56
N LEU A 18 -2.76 8.02 3.13
CA LEU A 18 -3.59 8.98 2.40
C LEU A 18 -2.81 9.79 1.36
N ALA A 19 -1.58 10.21 1.67
CA ALA A 19 -0.74 10.98 0.74
C ALA A 19 -0.38 10.16 -0.52
N TRP A 20 -0.14 8.86 -0.36
CA TRP A 20 0.13 7.96 -1.48
C TRP A 20 -1.11 7.75 -2.35
N LEU A 21 -2.28 7.59 -1.74
CA LEU A 21 -3.55 7.45 -2.45
C LEU A 21 -3.85 8.70 -3.29
N GLU A 22 -3.70 9.90 -2.72
CA GLU A 22 -3.87 11.16 -3.44
C GLU A 22 -2.88 11.29 -4.60
N ARG A 23 -1.61 10.93 -4.40
CA ARG A 23 -0.60 10.94 -5.47
C ARG A 23 -0.96 10.00 -6.62
N ALA A 24 -1.43 8.79 -6.32
CA ALA A 24 -1.83 7.83 -7.34
C ALA A 24 -3.07 8.30 -8.12
N ASN A 25 -4.06 8.86 -7.43
CA ASN A 25 -5.28 9.38 -8.05
C ASN A 25 -5.03 10.63 -8.89
N ARG A 26 -4.08 11.49 -8.49
CA ARG A 26 -3.64 12.65 -9.27
C ARG A 26 -2.97 12.33 -10.62
N LEU A 27 -2.60 11.08 -10.88
CA LEU A 27 -2.06 10.67 -12.18
C LEU A 27 -3.10 10.75 -13.31
N GLY A 28 -4.39 10.83 -12.98
CA GLY A 28 -5.46 10.99 -13.97
C GLY A 28 -5.72 9.75 -14.83
N ILE A 29 -5.17 8.60 -14.45
CA ILE A 29 -5.29 7.33 -15.19
C ILE A 29 -6.73 6.81 -15.14
N GLY A 30 -7.37 6.91 -13.96
CA GLY A 30 -8.75 6.52 -13.75
C GLY A 30 -9.02 5.01 -13.90
N PRO A 31 -10.29 4.59 -13.80
CA PRO A 31 -10.66 3.18 -13.84
C PRO A 31 -10.29 2.54 -15.17
N GLN A 32 -9.58 1.40 -15.13
CA GLN A 32 -9.12 0.65 -16.31
C GLN A 32 -8.25 1.47 -17.31
N GLY A 33 -7.78 2.66 -16.93
CA GLY A 33 -6.97 3.52 -17.81
C GLY A 33 -7.75 4.40 -18.78
N TYR A 34 -9.07 4.56 -18.62
CA TYR A 34 -9.89 5.42 -19.48
C TYR A 34 -9.87 6.91 -19.09
N GLY A 35 -9.01 7.29 -18.14
CA GLY A 35 -9.00 8.61 -17.54
C GLY A 35 -9.99 8.72 -16.37
N GLY A 36 -9.77 9.72 -15.54
CA GLY A 36 -10.64 10.03 -14.40
C GLY A 36 -9.87 10.48 -13.16
N ASP A 37 -10.59 10.70 -12.07
CA ASP A 37 -10.05 11.16 -10.79
C ASP A 37 -9.64 10.02 -9.86
N THR A 38 -10.18 8.81 -10.08
CA THR A 38 -10.04 7.68 -9.17
C THR A 38 -9.35 6.50 -9.86
N THR A 39 -8.05 6.33 -9.59
CA THR A 39 -7.23 5.23 -10.10
C THR A 39 -7.14 4.09 -9.09
N SER A 40 -7.03 4.40 -7.81
CA SER A 40 -6.95 3.42 -6.71
C SER A 40 -7.95 3.76 -5.62
N LEU A 41 -8.45 2.72 -4.96
CA LEU A 41 -9.34 2.82 -3.79
C LEU A 41 -8.58 2.80 -2.47
N GLY A 42 -7.34 2.29 -2.47
CA GLY A 42 -6.53 2.13 -1.27
C GLY A 42 -5.11 1.72 -1.59
N ILE A 43 -4.17 2.13 -0.73
CA ILE A 43 -2.76 1.77 -0.83
C ILE A 43 -2.29 1.35 0.56
N HIS A 44 -1.79 0.12 0.65
CA HIS A 44 -1.23 -0.44 1.86
C HIS A 44 0.28 -0.60 1.67
N ILE A 45 1.06 -0.03 2.58
CA ILE A 45 2.53 -0.10 2.54
C ILE A 45 2.99 -0.91 3.74
N ILE A 46 3.76 -1.95 3.46
CA ILE A 46 4.40 -2.78 4.48
C ILE A 46 5.90 -2.64 4.31
N THR A 47 6.58 -2.23 5.37
CA THR A 47 8.03 -1.98 5.38
C THR A 47 8.76 -3.02 6.21
N TYR A 48 9.90 -3.48 5.71
CA TYR A 48 10.78 -4.42 6.42
C TYR A 48 12.22 -3.90 6.42
N PRO A 49 13.03 -4.22 7.44
CA PRO A 49 14.45 -3.89 7.43
C PRO A 49 15.15 -4.57 6.25
N CYS A 50 16.10 -3.87 5.65
CA CYS A 50 16.90 -4.37 4.53
C CYS A 50 18.39 -4.08 4.75
N HIS A 51 19.26 -4.83 4.08
CA HIS A 51 20.71 -4.62 4.15
C HIS A 51 21.08 -3.32 3.42
N ILE A 52 22.09 -2.58 3.87
CA ILE A 52 22.45 -1.27 3.27
C ILE A 52 22.76 -1.34 1.77
N THR A 53 23.21 -2.50 1.28
CA THR A 53 23.51 -2.74 -0.13
C THR A 53 22.34 -3.31 -0.94
N SER A 54 21.15 -3.44 -0.36
CA SER A 54 20.01 -4.09 -1.02
C SER A 54 18.69 -3.48 -0.55
N LEU A 55 17.91 -2.94 -1.49
CA LEU A 55 16.58 -2.40 -1.23
C LEU A 55 15.53 -3.20 -2.03
N PRO A 56 15.05 -4.33 -1.50
CA PRO A 56 14.00 -5.10 -2.16
C PRO A 56 12.67 -4.35 -2.06
N VAL A 57 11.99 -4.20 -3.20
CA VAL A 57 10.68 -3.56 -3.30
C VAL A 57 9.77 -4.45 -4.13
N ALA A 58 8.55 -4.69 -3.63
CA ALA A 58 7.52 -5.43 -4.34
C ALA A 58 6.23 -4.60 -4.37
N VAL A 59 5.52 -4.66 -5.49
CA VAL A 59 4.22 -4.01 -5.67
C VAL A 59 3.25 -5.05 -6.19
N THR A 60 2.14 -5.20 -5.48
CA THR A 60 1.01 -6.05 -5.88
C THR A 60 -0.20 -5.16 -6.09
N ILE A 61 -0.96 -5.43 -7.15
CA ILE A 61 -2.18 -4.70 -7.49
C ILE A 61 -3.36 -5.65 -7.37
N GLU A 62 -4.37 -5.23 -6.64
CA GLU A 62 -5.65 -5.93 -6.57
C GLU A 62 -6.61 -5.35 -7.60
N CYS A 63 -7.34 -6.23 -8.29
CA CYS A 63 -8.26 -5.84 -9.34
C CYS A 63 -9.66 -5.55 -8.78
N HIS A 64 -10.60 -5.19 -9.67
CA HIS A 64 -11.99 -4.93 -9.30
C HIS A 64 -12.67 -6.13 -8.59
N ALA A 65 -12.20 -7.36 -8.83
CA ALA A 65 -12.70 -8.57 -8.19
C ALA A 65 -12.05 -8.81 -6.81
N HIS A 66 -11.89 -7.75 -6.01
CA HIS A 66 -11.35 -7.79 -4.66
C HIS A 66 -12.29 -8.57 -3.73
N ARG A 67 -11.91 -9.81 -3.39
CA ARG A 67 -12.73 -10.74 -2.61
C ARG A 67 -11.91 -11.31 -1.45
N HIS A 68 -12.18 -10.83 -0.25
CA HIS A 68 -11.49 -11.22 0.97
C HIS A 68 -12.52 -11.73 2.00
N LYS A 69 -12.20 -12.80 2.71
CA LYS A 69 -13.03 -13.36 3.79
C LYS A 69 -12.11 -13.90 4.88
N GLU A 70 -12.39 -13.54 6.13
CA GLU A 70 -11.75 -14.08 7.31
C GLU A 70 -12.81 -14.77 8.18
N ALA A 71 -12.41 -15.83 8.89
CA ALA A 71 -13.27 -16.53 9.84
C ALA A 71 -12.42 -17.04 11.01
N THR A 72 -12.94 -16.88 12.23
CA THR A 72 -12.37 -17.46 13.45
C THR A 72 -13.19 -18.70 13.81
N LEU A 73 -12.50 -19.81 14.06
CA LEU A 73 -13.11 -21.10 14.43
C LEU A 73 -13.35 -21.18 15.95
#